data_AF-A0A9E3IUG9-F1
#
_entry.id   AF-A0A9E3IUG9-F1
#
_cell.length_a   1.000
_cell.length_b   1.000
_cell.length_c   1.000
_cell.angle_alpha   90.00
_cell.angle_beta   90.00
_cell.angle_gamma   90.00
#
_symmetry.space_group_name_H-M   'P 1'
#
loop_
_entity.id
_entity.type
_entity.pdbx_description
1 polymer ?
#
loop_
_entity_poly.entity_id
_entity_poly.type
_entity_poly.pdbx_seq_one_letter_code
_entity_poly.pdbx_strand_id
1 'polypeptide(L)'
;MSASPAFAHAAAIEASLERVAELCPDPTPLVYARLFAQQPQMAPLFWRDTKDSIKGEMLARAFDALLDFVGERRYAGHMIGTELVTHEGYDVPREVFATFFTVVAETVQEILGDEWTAEIAAAWRALLAEIDLYVQRTPRTDVVSPAMDERRRELAARFEAS
;
A
#
# COMPACT_ATOMS: atom_id res chain seq x y z
N MET A 1 -10.28 -22.56 18.84
CA MET A 1 -11.30 -21.48 18.79
C MET A 1 -10.95 -20.66 17.57
N SER A 2 -11.80 -20.63 16.54
CA SER A 2 -11.55 -19.80 15.36
C SER A 2 -11.81 -18.36 15.77
N ALA A 3 -10.78 -17.52 15.73
CA ALA A 3 -10.94 -16.09 15.97
C ALA A 3 -11.65 -15.49 14.75
N SER A 4 -12.69 -14.68 15.00
CA SER A 4 -13.35 -13.94 13.92
C SER A 4 -12.38 -12.91 13.34
N PRO A 5 -12.43 -12.65 12.01
CA PRO A 5 -11.58 -11.64 11.40
C PRO A 5 -11.84 -10.28 12.06
N ALA A 6 -10.77 -9.51 12.23
CA ALA A 6 -10.87 -8.19 12.84
C ALA A 6 -11.49 -7.15 11.90
N PHE A 7 -11.53 -7.44 10.59
CA PHE A 7 -12.18 -6.62 9.57
C PHE A 7 -13.47 -7.28 9.07
N ALA A 8 -14.58 -6.54 9.10
CA ALA A 8 -15.91 -7.06 8.78
C ALA A 8 -16.05 -7.59 7.34
N HIS A 9 -15.22 -7.12 6.40
CA HIS A 9 -15.27 -7.50 4.99
C HIS A 9 -14.05 -8.30 4.53
N ALA A 10 -13.36 -8.99 5.45
CA ALA A 10 -12.13 -9.74 5.15
C ALA A 10 -12.29 -10.73 3.98
N ALA A 11 -13.36 -11.50 3.98
CA ALA A 11 -13.63 -12.51 2.94
C ALA A 11 -13.72 -11.90 1.53
N ALA A 12 -14.29 -10.69 1.38
CA ALA A 12 -14.38 -10.03 0.08
C ALA A 12 -13.02 -9.54 -0.41
N ILE A 13 -12.13 -9.10 0.50
CA ILE A 13 -10.75 -8.72 0.16
C ILE A 13 -9.95 -9.96 -0.24
N GLU A 14 -9.98 -11.00 0.59
CA GLU A 14 -9.26 -12.26 0.35
C GLU A 14 -9.66 -12.88 -1.00
N ALA A 15 -10.97 -13.01 -1.26
CA ALA A 15 -11.48 -13.54 -2.52
C ALA A 15 -11.06 -12.68 -3.73
N SER A 16 -11.06 -11.34 -3.58
CA SER A 16 -10.62 -10.46 -4.67
C SER A 16 -9.13 -10.62 -4.99
N LEU A 17 -8.28 -10.81 -3.98
CA LEU A 17 -6.84 -11.02 -4.16
C LEU A 17 -6.51 -12.41 -4.69
N GLU A 18 -7.22 -13.44 -4.21
CA GLU A 18 -7.12 -14.80 -4.76
C GLU A 18 -7.49 -14.81 -6.24
N ARG A 19 -8.58 -14.11 -6.61
CA ARG A 19 -8.99 -14.01 -8.00
C ARG A 19 -7.99 -13.26 -8.88
N VAL A 20 -7.36 -12.21 -8.36
CA VAL A 20 -6.25 -11.52 -9.06
C VAL A 20 -5.09 -12.48 -9.30
N ALA A 21 -4.72 -13.32 -8.34
CA ALA A 21 -3.63 -14.28 -8.51
C ALA A 21 -3.92 -15.33 -9.61
N GLU A 22 -5.19 -15.69 -9.81
CA GLU A 22 -5.60 -16.56 -10.92
C GLU A 22 -5.55 -15.87 -12.29
N LEU A 23 -5.89 -14.58 -12.34
CA LEU A 23 -5.97 -13.80 -13.58
C LEU A 23 -4.62 -13.20 -14.01
N CYS A 24 -3.76 -12.87 -13.04
CA CYS A 24 -2.51 -12.15 -13.24
C CYS A 24 -1.40 -12.78 -12.39
N PRO A 25 -0.53 -13.61 -13.00
CA PRO A 25 0.56 -14.28 -12.27
C PRO A 25 1.55 -13.32 -11.60
N ASP A 26 1.72 -12.12 -12.15
CA ASP A 26 2.56 -11.07 -11.57
C ASP A 26 1.95 -9.68 -11.81
N PRO A 27 1.28 -9.09 -10.80
CA PRO A 27 0.72 -7.73 -10.91
C PRO A 27 1.77 -6.63 -10.74
N THR A 28 3.03 -6.95 -10.41
CA THR A 28 4.09 -5.96 -10.10
C THR A 28 4.24 -4.90 -11.20
N PRO A 29 4.36 -5.25 -12.50
CA PRO A 29 4.53 -4.24 -13.53
C PRO A 29 3.33 -3.29 -13.64
N LEU A 30 2.12 -3.79 -13.42
CA LEU A 30 0.88 -3.01 -13.50
C LEU A 30 0.76 -2.03 -12.33
N VAL A 31 1.03 -2.50 -11.11
CA VAL A 31 1.01 -1.67 -9.90
C VAL A 31 2.02 -0.53 -10.02
N TYR A 32 3.25 -0.83 -10.44
CA TYR A 32 4.29 0.19 -10.52
C TYR A 32 4.16 1.12 -11.72
N ALA A 33 3.65 0.63 -12.86
CA ALA A 33 3.28 1.52 -13.97
C ALA A 33 2.23 2.56 -13.52
N ARG A 34 1.21 2.11 -12.77
CA ARG A 34 0.20 3.02 -12.19
C ARG A 34 0.83 3.96 -11.16
N LEU A 35 1.64 3.45 -10.23
CA LEU A 35 2.33 4.28 -9.24
C LEU A 35 3.15 5.39 -9.91
N PHE A 36 3.94 5.07 -10.94
CA PHE A 36 4.79 6.05 -11.59
C PHE A 36 4.01 7.00 -12.51
N ALA A 37 2.87 6.59 -13.04
CA ALA A 37 1.98 7.51 -13.74
C ALA A 37 1.36 8.55 -12.78
N GLN A 38 0.97 8.14 -11.58
CA GLN A 38 0.39 9.02 -10.56
C GLN A 38 1.44 9.82 -9.79
N GLN A 39 2.62 9.24 -9.57
CA GLN A 39 3.71 9.79 -8.78
C GLN A 39 5.05 9.60 -9.50
N PRO A 40 5.31 10.32 -10.62
CA PRO A 40 6.52 10.16 -11.42
C PRO A 40 7.81 10.33 -10.62
N GLN A 41 7.78 11.12 -9.55
CA GLN A 41 8.89 11.35 -8.64
C GLN A 41 9.38 10.09 -7.89
N MET A 42 8.59 9.02 -7.84
CA MET A 42 8.96 7.76 -7.19
C MET A 42 9.82 6.87 -8.10
N ALA A 43 9.69 6.98 -9.43
CA ALA A 43 10.41 6.13 -10.37
C ALA A 43 11.95 6.17 -10.21
N PRO A 44 12.59 7.33 -9.99
CA PRO A 44 14.05 7.40 -9.80
C PRO A 44 14.56 6.63 -8.57
N LEU A 45 13.72 6.35 -7.57
CA LEU A 45 14.13 5.57 -6.39
C LEU A 45 14.46 4.11 -6.73
N PHE A 46 13.91 3.60 -7.83
CA PHE A 46 14.09 2.21 -8.28
C PHE A 46 15.22 2.02 -9.31
N TRP A 47 16.16 2.97 -9.42
CA TRP A 47 17.24 2.93 -10.43
C TRP A 47 18.14 1.68 -10.38
N ARG A 48 18.23 1.01 -9.22
CA ARG A 48 18.97 -0.26 -9.06
C ARG A 48 18.15 -1.49 -9.41
N ASP A 49 16.84 -1.36 -9.52
CA ASP A 49 15.92 -2.48 -9.68
C ASP A 49 15.70 -2.82 -11.16
N THR A 50 16.74 -3.36 -11.78
CA THR A 50 16.78 -3.65 -13.22
C THR A 50 15.96 -4.86 -13.66
N LYS A 51 15.46 -5.66 -12.71
CA LYS A 51 14.71 -6.90 -12.96
C LYS A 51 13.40 -6.99 -12.15
N ASP A 52 12.94 -5.86 -11.64
CA ASP A 52 11.71 -5.74 -10.83
C ASP A 52 11.70 -6.58 -9.54
N SER A 53 12.85 -7.10 -9.12
CA SER A 53 13.00 -7.88 -7.89
C SER A 53 12.67 -7.09 -6.62
N ILE A 54 13.12 -5.84 -6.53
CA ILE A 54 12.84 -4.99 -5.37
C ILE A 54 11.37 -4.59 -5.37
N LYS A 55 10.85 -4.18 -6.53
CA LYS A 55 9.43 -3.84 -6.72
C LYS A 55 8.52 -5.01 -6.33
N GLY A 56 8.83 -6.22 -6.80
CA GLY A 56 8.08 -7.44 -6.50
C GLY A 56 8.13 -7.81 -5.02
N GLU A 57 9.30 -7.72 -4.38
CA GLU A 57 9.45 -7.95 -2.94
C GLU A 57 8.62 -6.95 -2.11
N MET A 58 8.65 -5.67 -2.47
CA MET A 58 7.86 -4.64 -1.80
C MET A 58 6.35 -4.87 -1.99
N LEU A 59 5.91 -5.25 -3.18
CA LEU A 59 4.50 -5.55 -3.43
C LEU A 59 4.05 -6.80 -2.66
N ALA A 60 4.86 -7.85 -2.61
CA ALA A 60 4.57 -9.05 -1.82
C ALA A 60 4.38 -8.70 -0.33
N ARG A 61 5.28 -7.87 0.24
CA ARG A 61 5.12 -7.38 1.62
C ARG A 61 3.84 -6.58 1.82
N ALA A 62 3.43 -5.78 0.84
CA ALA A 62 2.20 -5.02 0.93
C ALA A 62 0.97 -5.94 0.94
N PHE A 63 0.97 -7.02 0.15
CA PHE A 63 -0.09 -8.03 0.21
C PHE A 63 -0.10 -8.80 1.54
N ASP A 64 1.05 -9.21 2.06
CA ASP A 64 1.15 -9.84 3.37
C ASP A 64 0.59 -8.92 4.48
N ALA A 65 0.91 -7.63 4.42
CA ALA A 65 0.39 -6.64 5.36
C ALA A 65 -1.14 -6.47 5.23
N LEU A 66 -1.68 -6.42 4.01
CA LEU A 66 -3.13 -6.34 3.78
C LEU A 66 -3.85 -7.57 4.33
N LEU A 67 -3.35 -8.77 4.04
CA LEU A 67 -3.95 -10.03 4.46
C LEU A 67 -3.92 -10.20 5.99
N ASP A 68 -2.81 -9.86 6.65
CA ASP A 68 -2.78 -9.88 8.11
C ASP A 68 -3.71 -8.80 8.70
N PHE A 69 -3.79 -7.61 8.08
CA PHE A 69 -4.66 -6.52 8.53
C PHE A 69 -6.15 -6.88 8.47
N VAL A 70 -6.60 -7.58 7.43
CA VAL A 70 -8.02 -7.99 7.32
C VAL A 70 -8.33 -9.23 8.16
N GLY A 71 -7.35 -10.11 8.37
CA GLY A 71 -7.47 -11.33 9.16
C GLY A 71 -7.47 -11.09 10.67
N GLU A 72 -6.74 -11.91 11.41
CA GLU A 72 -6.68 -11.87 12.88
C GLU A 72 -5.87 -10.67 13.43
N ARG A 73 -5.26 -9.83 12.57
CA ARG A 73 -4.40 -8.69 12.95
C ARG A 73 -3.29 -9.06 13.92
N ARG A 74 -2.71 -10.25 13.77
CA ARG A 74 -1.69 -10.77 14.68
C ARG A 74 -0.38 -9.99 14.57
N TYR A 75 -0.10 -9.42 13.39
CA TYR A 75 1.15 -8.73 13.11
C TYR A 75 0.98 -7.32 12.55
N ALA A 76 -0.18 -6.95 12.01
CA ALA A 76 -0.41 -5.73 11.25
C ALA A 76 -0.06 -4.48 12.05
N GLY A 77 -0.31 -4.52 13.37
CA GLY A 77 0.04 -3.43 14.27
C GLY A 77 1.55 -3.17 14.35
N HIS A 78 2.35 -4.23 14.51
CA HIS A 78 3.81 -4.16 14.54
C HIS A 78 4.41 -4.04 13.13
N MET A 79 3.84 -4.69 12.11
CA MET A 79 4.36 -4.74 10.75
C MET A 79 4.15 -3.41 10.03
N ILE A 80 2.96 -2.79 10.09
CA ILE A 80 2.75 -1.45 9.52
C ILE A 80 3.59 -0.42 10.28
N GLY A 81 3.68 -0.51 11.60
CA GLY A 81 4.57 0.36 12.39
C GLY A 81 6.06 0.19 12.01
N THR A 82 6.52 -1.04 11.83
CA THR A 82 7.91 -1.35 11.44
C THR A 82 8.20 -0.97 10.01
N GLU A 83 7.28 -1.23 9.07
CA GLU A 83 7.40 -0.85 7.67
C GLU A 83 7.36 0.67 7.50
N LEU A 84 6.57 1.39 8.31
CA LEU A 84 6.58 2.85 8.34
C LEU A 84 7.93 3.42 8.81
N VAL A 85 8.55 2.81 9.82
CA VAL A 85 9.92 3.17 10.26
C VAL A 85 10.97 2.78 9.22
N THR A 86 10.82 1.62 8.56
CA THR A 86 11.71 1.16 7.50
C THR A 86 11.63 2.03 6.25
N HIS A 87 10.42 2.47 5.85
CA HIS A 87 10.19 3.36 4.71
C HIS A 87 10.64 4.80 5.01
N GLU A 88 10.50 5.27 6.26
CA GLU A 88 11.17 6.49 6.73
C GLU A 88 12.70 6.38 6.57
N GLY A 89 13.28 5.19 6.79
CA GLY A 89 14.70 4.91 6.53
C GLY A 89 15.10 4.85 5.05
N TYR A 90 14.14 4.76 4.13
CA TYR A 90 14.33 4.77 2.67
C TYR A 90 13.86 6.07 1.99
N ASP A 91 13.60 7.14 2.75
CA ASP A 91 13.09 8.43 2.29
C ASP A 91 11.72 8.35 1.57
N VAL A 92 10.93 7.30 1.80
CA VAL A 92 9.55 7.19 1.28
C VAL A 92 8.61 7.88 2.26
N PRO A 93 7.94 8.98 1.89
CA PRO A 93 6.99 9.63 2.78
C PRO A 93 5.86 8.69 3.20
N ARG A 94 5.40 8.81 4.44
CA ARG A 94 4.27 8.04 4.98
C ARG A 94 2.98 8.25 4.16
N GLU A 95 2.84 9.44 3.59
CA GLU A 95 1.76 9.80 2.68
C GLU A 95 1.83 8.97 1.39
N VAL A 96 3.03 8.72 0.88
CA VAL A 96 3.25 7.81 -0.26
C VAL A 96 2.89 6.37 0.10
N PHE A 97 3.26 5.92 1.31
CA PHE A 97 2.92 4.59 1.81
C PHE A 97 1.39 4.35 1.85
N ALA A 98 0.61 5.32 2.35
CA ALA A 98 -0.86 5.22 2.35
C ALA A 98 -1.43 5.22 0.92
N THR A 99 -0.92 6.10 0.04
CA THR A 99 -1.37 6.13 -1.37
C THR A 99 -1.01 4.86 -2.14
N PHE A 100 0.04 4.13 -1.76
CA PHE A 100 0.42 2.88 -2.42
C PHE A 100 -0.68 1.81 -2.32
N PHE A 101 -1.36 1.67 -1.17
CA PHE A 101 -2.49 0.75 -1.05
C PHE A 101 -3.67 1.15 -1.94
N THR A 102 -3.84 2.45 -2.20
CA THR A 102 -4.84 2.94 -3.17
C THR A 102 -4.45 2.51 -4.59
N VAL A 103 -3.19 2.68 -4.98
CA VAL A 103 -2.66 2.20 -6.26
C VAL A 103 -2.87 0.70 -6.43
N VAL A 104 -2.62 -0.09 -5.38
CA VAL A 104 -2.89 -1.53 -5.38
C VAL A 104 -4.37 -1.81 -5.59
N ALA A 105 -5.27 -1.16 -4.86
CA ALA A 105 -6.71 -1.35 -4.98
C ALA A 105 -7.22 -1.03 -6.39
N GLU A 106 -6.78 0.09 -6.99
CA GLU A 106 -7.12 0.44 -8.37
C GLU A 106 -6.57 -0.57 -9.39
N THR A 107 -5.42 -1.18 -9.11
CA THR A 107 -4.85 -2.23 -9.95
C THR A 107 -5.65 -3.54 -9.85
N VAL A 108 -6.05 -3.93 -8.64
CA VAL A 108 -6.96 -5.06 -8.42
C VAL A 108 -8.27 -4.83 -9.16
N GLN A 109 -8.84 -3.62 -9.07
CA GLN A 109 -10.05 -3.25 -9.80
C GLN A 109 -9.89 -3.41 -11.31
N GLU A 110 -8.79 -2.93 -11.88
CA GLU A 110 -8.52 -3.07 -13.31
C GLU A 110 -8.38 -4.53 -13.74
N ILE A 111 -7.66 -5.35 -12.96
CA ILE A 111 -7.46 -6.77 -13.27
C ILE A 111 -8.77 -7.55 -13.18
N LEU A 112 -9.61 -7.28 -12.17
CA LEU A 112 -10.89 -7.97 -12.00
C LEU A 112 -11.93 -7.55 -13.05
N GLY A 113 -11.87 -6.31 -13.56
CA GLY A 113 -12.80 -5.82 -14.57
C GLY A 113 -14.26 -5.98 -14.11
N ASP A 114 -15.05 -6.75 -14.86
CA ASP A 114 -16.47 -7.01 -14.55
C ASP A 114 -16.68 -7.81 -13.25
N GLU A 115 -15.65 -8.51 -12.76
CA GLU A 115 -15.69 -9.23 -11.47
C GLU A 115 -15.51 -8.30 -10.26
N TRP A 116 -15.15 -7.02 -10.47
CA TRP A 116 -15.12 -6.01 -9.42
C TRP A 116 -16.55 -5.56 -9.04
N THR A 117 -17.17 -6.32 -8.13
CA THR A 117 -18.53 -6.07 -7.69
C THR A 117 -18.65 -4.86 -6.75
N ALA A 118 -19.88 -4.39 -6.53
CA ALA A 118 -20.16 -3.32 -5.55
C ALA A 118 -19.76 -3.71 -4.12
N GLU A 119 -19.82 -5.00 -3.78
CA GLU A 119 -19.40 -5.55 -2.49
C GLU A 119 -17.88 -5.45 -2.34
N ILE A 120 -17.12 -5.91 -3.33
CA ILE A 120 -15.65 -5.80 -3.35
C ILE A 120 -15.24 -4.33 -3.26
N ALA A 121 -15.88 -3.46 -4.04
CA ALA A 121 -15.62 -2.03 -4.00
C ALA A 121 -15.86 -1.41 -2.61
N ALA A 122 -16.92 -1.82 -1.91
CA ALA A 122 -17.21 -1.34 -0.56
C ALA A 122 -16.19 -1.86 0.46
N ALA A 123 -15.79 -3.12 0.35
CA ALA A 123 -14.77 -3.72 1.21
C ALA A 123 -13.43 -2.99 1.07
N TRP A 124 -12.97 -2.73 -0.16
CA TRP A 124 -11.72 -2.01 -0.40
C TRP A 124 -11.77 -0.56 0.10
N ARG A 125 -12.89 0.15 -0.07
CA ARG A 125 -13.05 1.50 0.51
C ARG A 125 -12.97 1.50 2.04
N ALA A 126 -13.63 0.54 2.69
CA ALA A 126 -13.57 0.42 4.15
C ALA A 126 -12.16 0.07 4.64
N LEU A 127 -11.47 -0.83 3.94
CA LEU A 127 -10.09 -1.21 4.24
C LEU A 127 -9.13 -0.02 4.15
N LEU A 128 -9.18 0.72 3.04
CA LEU A 128 -8.32 1.90 2.84
C LEU A 128 -8.57 2.97 3.91
N ALA A 129 -9.84 3.19 4.30
CA ALA A 129 -10.17 4.12 5.37
C ALA A 129 -9.62 3.68 6.74
N GLU A 130 -9.65 2.38 7.05
CA GLU A 130 -9.05 1.86 8.28
C GLU A 130 -7.51 1.94 8.28
N ILE A 131 -6.87 1.66 7.14
CA ILE A 131 -5.42 1.82 6.98
C ILE A 131 -5.02 3.28 7.18
N ASP A 132 -5.74 4.22 6.56
CA ASP A 132 -5.47 5.66 6.73
C ASP A 132 -5.58 6.08 8.20
N LEU A 133 -6.67 5.69 8.88
CA LEU A 133 -6.82 5.92 10.32
C LEU A 133 -5.69 5.29 11.15
N TYR A 134 -5.23 4.11 10.78
CA TYR A 134 -4.13 3.42 11.45
C TYR A 134 -2.80 4.17 11.25
N VAL A 135 -2.51 4.59 10.02
CA VAL A 135 -1.32 5.36 9.65
C VAL A 135 -1.27 6.70 10.40
N GLN A 136 -2.42 7.39 10.52
CA GLN A 136 -2.55 8.65 11.26
C GLN A 136 -2.32 8.49 12.77
N ARG A 137 -2.72 7.36 13.36
CA ARG A 137 -2.58 7.08 14.80
C ARG A 137 -1.20 6.53 15.20
N THR A 138 -0.45 6.00 14.24
CA THR A 138 0.88 5.43 14.51
C THR A 138 1.85 6.56 14.88
N PRO A 139 2.49 6.53 16.07
CA PRO A 139 3.44 7.55 16.50
C PRO A 139 4.51 7.82 15.46
N ARG A 140 4.87 9.09 15.26
CA ARG A 140 5.95 9.49 14.36
C ARG A 140 7.27 9.38 15.10
N THR A 141 8.26 8.74 14.49
CA THR A 141 9.65 8.91 14.93
C THR A 141 10.06 10.33 14.58
N ASP A 142 10.35 11.13 15.58
CA ASP A 142 10.76 12.54 15.51
C ASP A 142 12.23 12.70 15.08
N VAL A 143 12.77 11.77 14.27
CA VAL A 143 14.09 11.94 13.67
C VAL A 143 13.97 12.96 12.54
N VAL A 144 14.03 14.23 12.93
CA VAL A 144 14.08 15.37 12.04
C VAL A 144 15.51 15.52 11.54
N SER A 145 15.78 15.07 10.31
CA SER A 145 16.97 15.47 9.57
C SER A 145 16.65 16.71 8.72
N PRO A 146 17.51 17.73 8.67
CA PRO A 146 17.32 18.89 7.79
C PRO A 146 17.04 18.50 6.32
N ALA A 147 17.66 17.42 5.85
CA ALA A 147 17.44 16.88 4.51
C ALA A 147 16.02 16.31 4.31
N MET A 148 15.49 15.65 5.32
CA MET A 148 14.13 15.09 5.30
C MET A 148 13.06 16.18 5.33
N ASP A 149 13.31 17.24 6.09
CA ASP A 149 12.41 18.39 6.19
C ASP A 149 12.37 19.21 4.90
N GLU A 150 13.51 19.41 4.24
CA GLU A 150 13.59 20.08 2.95
C GLU A 150 12.87 19.27 1.87
N ARG A 151 13.10 17.95 1.83
CA ARG A 151 12.43 17.03 0.90
C ARG A 151 10.91 16.96 1.13
N ARG A 152 10.47 16.92 2.40
CA ARG A 152 9.04 16.92 2.77
C ARG A 152 8.37 18.22 2.36
N ARG A 153 9.03 19.38 2.56
CA ARG A 153 8.53 20.68 2.10
C ARG A 153 8.43 20.77 0.58
N GLU A 154 9.43 20.27 -0.14
CA GLU A 154 9.41 20.24 -1.62
C GLU A 154 8.31 19.33 -2.16
N LEU A 155 8.08 18.17 -1.54
CA LEU A 155 7.02 17.26 -1.95
C LEU A 155 5.64 17.83 -1.63
N ALA A 156 5.42 18.34 -0.41
CA ALA A 156 4.14 18.95 -0.02
C ALA A 156 3.78 20.14 -0.92
N ALA A 157 4.74 21.04 -1.21
CA ALA A 157 4.52 22.18 -2.10
C ALA A 157 4.22 21.77 -3.55
N ARG A 158 4.64 20.57 -3.98
CA ARG A 158 4.35 20.02 -5.31
C ARG A 158 3.00 19.30 -5.37
N PHE A 159 2.57 18.69 -4.26
CA PHE A 159 1.24 18.10 -4.13
C PHE A 159 0.14 19.17 -4.07
N GLU A 160 0.39 20.32 -3.42
CA GLU A 160 -0.57 21.44 -3.35
C GLU A 160 -0.69 22.23 -4.67
N ALA A 161 0.22 22.00 -5.62
CA ALA A 161 0.28 22.71 -6.90
C ALA A 161 -0.30 21.94 -8.10
N SER A 162 -0.88 20.74 -7.88
CA SER A 162 -1.50 19.88 -8.89
C SER A 162 -2.99 19.69 -8.65
#